data_AF-A0A954FI03-F1
#
_entry.id   AF-A0A954FI03-F1
#
_cell.length_a   1.000
_cell.length_b   1.000
_cell.length_c   1.000
_cell.angle_alpha   90.00
_cell.angle_beta   90.00
_cell.angle_gamma   90.00
#
_symmetry.space_group_name_H-M   'P 1'
#
loop_
_entity.id
_entity.type
_entity.pdbx_description
1 polymer ?
#
loop_
_entity_poly.entity_id
_entity_poly.type
_entity_poly.pdbx_seq_one_letter_code
_entity_poly.pdbx_strand_id
1 'polypeptide(L)' 'MSSPPSHVIRLDAIIVRIRRRTTRSGVRHSVSISRFYHNGDTLKESTRFSRNDLPIIRAALDEAFTWIAGNGQLVEPQ' A
#
# COMPACT_ATOMS: atom_id res chain seq x y z
N MET A 1 11.80 16.11 -2.70
CA MET A 1 10.59 15.81 -1.88
C MET A 1 9.84 14.66 -2.53
N SER A 2 9.44 13.64 -1.77
CA SER A 2 8.74 12.46 -2.30
C SER A 2 7.26 12.76 -2.49
N SER A 3 6.68 12.43 -3.65
CA SER A 3 5.25 12.62 -3.92
C SER A 3 4.38 11.82 -2.93
N PRO A 4 3.23 12.36 -2.50
CA PRO A 4 2.30 11.63 -1.64
C PRO A 4 1.83 10.34 -2.33
N PRO A 5 1.50 9.29 -1.55
CA PRO A 5 0.93 8.08 -2.12
C PRO A 5 -0.37 8.38 -2.86
N SER A 6 -0.55 7.71 -4.00
CA SER A 6 -1.73 7.85 -4.87
C SER A 6 -2.98 7.28 -4.20
N HIS A 7 -2.82 6.28 -3.34
CA HIS A 7 -3.90 5.72 -2.55
C HIS A 7 -3.37 5.12 -1.24
N VAL A 8 -4.19 5.16 -0.20
CA VAL A 8 -3.84 4.66 1.13
C VAL A 8 -5.03 3.88 1.67
N ILE A 9 -4.80 2.61 1.98
CA ILE A 9 -5.77 1.72 2.62
C ILE A 9 -5.36 1.58 4.09
N ARG A 10 -6.32 1.71 4.99
CA ARG A 10 -6.12 1.53 6.43
C ARG A 10 -7.09 0.49 6.94
N LEU A 11 -6.57 -0.57 7.55
CA LEU A 11 -7.36 -1.62 8.16
C LEU A 11 -6.75 -1.94 9.52
N ASP A 12 -7.46 -1.60 10.59
CA ASP A 12 -6.96 -1.67 11.97
C ASP A 12 -5.59 -0.95 12.11
N ALA A 13 -4.57 -1.58 12.69
CA ALA A 13 -3.23 -1.04 12.79
C ALA A 13 -2.45 -1.09 11.46
N ILE A 14 -2.95 -1.77 10.42
CA ILE A 14 -2.24 -1.93 9.14
C ILE A 14 -2.55 -0.77 8.20
N ILE A 15 -1.49 -0.28 7.55
CA ILE A 15 -1.58 0.73 6.50
C ILE A 15 -0.86 0.24 5.24
N VAL A 16 -1.59 0.24 4.13
CA VAL A 16 -1.06 -0.06 2.80
C VAL A 16 -1.05 1.23 1.99
N ARG A 17 0.09 1.56 1.40
CA ARG A 17 0.26 2.76 0.56
C ARG A 17 0.62 2.36 -0.85
N ILE A 18 -0.12 2.89 -1.81
CA ILE A 18 0.07 2.66 -3.23
C ILE A 18 0.67 3.93 -3.83
N ARG A 19 1.79 3.79 -4.55
CA ARG A 19 2.43 4.88 -5.29
C ARG A 19 2.45 4.55 -6.77
N ARG A 20 1.93 5.46 -7.58
CA ARG A 20 2.07 5.41 -9.04
C ARG A 20 3.45 5.93 -9.46
N ARG A 21 4.12 5.21 -10.36
CA ARG A 21 5.36 5.62 -11.01
C ARG A 21 5.17 5.50 -12.51
N THR A 22 5.48 6.56 -13.25
CA THR A 22 5.53 6.53 -14.71
C THR A 22 6.95 6.16 -15.11
N THR A 23 7.09 5.07 -15.87
CA THR A 23 8.36 4.65 -16.47
C THR A 23 8.26 4.77 -17.98
N ARG A 24 9.40 4.69 -18.68
CA ARG A 24 9.43 4.67 -20.16
C ARG A 24 8.57 3.55 -20.76
N SER A 25 8.38 2.48 -20.01
CA SER A 25 7.59 1.29 -20.34
C SER A 25 6.14 1.32 -19.84
N GLY A 26 5.64 2.46 -19.36
CA GLY A 26 4.24 2.63 -18.93
C GLY A 26 4.09 2.95 -17.45
N VAL A 27 2.87 2.78 -16.94
CA VAL A 27 2.53 3.07 -15.54
C VAL A 27 2.77 1.83 -14.69
N ARG A 28 3.53 1.97 -13.61
CA ARG A 28 3.70 0.92 -12.59
C ARG A 28 3.19 1.42 -11.25
N HIS A 29 2.62 0.52 -10.45
CA HIS A 29 2.24 0.78 -9.07
C HIS A 29 3.20 0.05 -8.13
N SER A 30 3.68 0.74 -7.10
CA SER A 30 4.43 0.14 -5.99
C SER A 30 3.58 0.19 -4.73
N VAL A 31 3.55 -0.92 -3.99
CA VAL A 31 2.80 -1.06 -2.75
C VAL A 31 3.77 -1.16 -1.58
N SER A 32 3.51 -0.44 -0.49
CA SER A 32 4.24 -0.56 0.77
C SER A 32 3.28 -0.78 1.93
N ILE A 33 3.64 -1.68 2.84
CA ILE A 33 2.83 -2.07 4.00
C ILE A 33 3.60 -1.69 5.26
N SER A 34 2.91 -1.12 6.24
CA SER A 34 3.42 -0.95 7.59
C SER A 34 2.29 -1.13 8.60
N ARG A 35 2.66 -1.27 9.88
CA ARG A 35 1.72 -1.26 11.00
C ARG A 35 2.00 -0.08 11.92
N PHE A 36 0.95 0.53 12.44
CA PHE A 36 1.04 1.47 13.54
C PHE A 36 1.17 0.74 14.88
N TYR A 37 1.92 1.34 15.79
CA TYR A 37 1.98 0.92 17.18
C TYR A 37 2.31 2.12 18.07
N HIS A 38 1.89 2.05 19.33
CA HIS A 38 2.26 3.06 20.32
C HIS A 38 3.59 2.70 20.98
N ASN A 39 4.45 3.70 21.12
CA ASN A 39 5.68 3.64 21.90
C ASN A 39 5.65 4.82 22.89
N GLY A 40 5.10 4.55 24.09
CA GLY A 40 4.68 5.60 25.01
C GLY A 40 3.65 6.50 24.34
N ASP A 41 3.88 7.82 24.40
CA ASP A 41 2.98 8.83 23.82
C ASP A 41 3.19 9.03 22.31
N THR A 42 4.09 8.27 21.68
CA THR A 42 4.40 8.41 20.25
C THR A 42 3.77 7.29 19.43
N LEU A 43 3.04 7.67 18.38
CA LEU A 43 2.60 6.74 17.34
C LEU A 43 3.76 6.50 16.36
N LYS A 44 4.14 5.24 16.16
CA LYS A 44 5.23 4.84 15.25
C LYS A 44 4.74 3.83 14.22
N GLU A 45 5.51 3.69 13.14
CA GLU A 45 5.30 2.68 12.11
C GLU A 45 6.38 1.61 12.16
N SER A 46 6.00 0.37 11.85
CA SER A 46 6.91 -0.77 11.74
C SER A 46 6.60 -1.59 10.48
N THR A 47 7.64 -2.18 9.89
CA THR A 47 7.53 -3.19 8.82
C THR A 47 7.71 -4.61 9.35
N ARG A 48 7.61 -4.80 10.67
CA ARG A 48 7.60 -6.11 11.33
C ARG A 48 6.18 -6.46 11.72
N PHE A 49 5.79 -7.69 11.42
CA PHE A 49 4.43 -8.18 11.58
C PHE A 49 4.40 -9.43 12.44
N SER A 50 3.36 -9.55 13.26
CA SER A 50 3.03 -10.73 14.04
C SER A 50 2.08 -11.65 13.26
N ARG A 51 1.85 -12.85 13.78
CA ARG A 51 0.87 -13.79 13.22
C ARG A 51 -0.53 -13.18 13.08
N ASN A 52 -0.94 -12.33 14.02
CA ASN A 52 -2.28 -11.74 14.05
C ASN A 52 -2.45 -10.62 13.02
N ASP A 53 -1.34 -10.05 12.53
CA ASP A 53 -1.38 -9.04 11.47
C ASP A 53 -1.65 -9.68 10.10
N LEU A 54 -1.36 -10.98 9.91
CA LEU A 54 -1.40 -11.64 8.59
C LEU A 54 -2.79 -11.64 7.93
N PRO A 55 -3.91 -11.96 8.63
CA PRO A 55 -5.23 -11.90 8.01
C PRO A 55 -5.63 -10.49 7.58
N ILE A 56 -5.25 -9.48 8.38
CA ILE A 56 -5.53 -8.07 8.10
C ILE A 56 -4.70 -7.58 6.90
N ILE A 57 -3.42 -7.96 6.85
CA ILE A 57 -2.54 -7.67 5.71
C ILE A 57 -3.12 -8.27 4.43
N ARG A 58 -3.57 -9.53 4.48
CA ARG A 58 -4.20 -10.18 3.32
C ARG A 58 -5.41 -9.38 2.83
N ALA A 59 -6.35 -9.05 3.72
CA ALA A 59 -7.54 -8.28 3.34
C ALA A 59 -7.18 -6.90 2.76
N ALA A 60 -6.23 -6.19 3.37
CA ALA A 60 -5.77 -4.90 2.88
C ALA A 60 -5.05 -5.00 1.51
N LEU A 61 -4.36 -6.12 1.25
CA LEU A 61 -3.72 -6.37 -0.05
C LEU A 61 -4.71 -6.76 -1.14
N ASP A 62 -5.77 -7.49 -0.80
CA ASP A 62 -6.86 -7.80 -1.74
C ASP A 62 -7.57 -6.50 -2.19
N GLU A 63 -7.78 -5.56 -1.27
CA GLU A 63 -8.28 -4.22 -1.58
C GLU A 63 -7.29 -3.41 -2.44
N ALA A 64 -6.00 -3.47 -2.10
CA ALA A 64 -4.95 -2.79 -2.88
C ALA A 64 -4.87 -3.31 -4.31
N PHE A 65 -4.97 -4.63 -4.50
CA PHE A 65 -5.04 -5.25 -5.82
C PHE A 65 -6.26 -4.77 -6.59
N THR A 66 -7.44 -4.78 -5.97
CA THR A 66 -8.69 -4.31 -6.58
C THR A 66 -8.57 -2.85 -7.03
N TRP A 67 -8.01 -1.98 -6.19
CA TRP A 67 -7.77 -0.58 -6.54
C TRP A 67 -6.79 -0.46 -7.72
N ILE A 68 -5.67 -1.19 -7.69
CA ILE A 68 -4.67 -1.16 -8.78
C ILE A 68 -5.28 -1.68 -10.08
N ALA A 69 -6.09 -2.74 -10.05
CA ALA A 69 -6.74 -3.27 -11.24
C ALA A 69 -7.71 -2.26 -11.87
N GLY A 70 -8.48 -1.53 -11.05
CA GLY A 70 -9.39 -0.48 -11.52
C GLY A 70 -8.70 0.81 -11.99
N ASN A 71 -7.49 1.10 -11.51
CA ASN A 71 -6.74 2.32 -11.82
C ASN A 71 -5.50 2.07 -12.71
N GLY A 72 -5.23 0.81 -13.02
CA GLY A 72 -4.18 0.34 -13.91
C GLY A 72 -4.71 0.35 -15.32
N GLN A 73 -4.68 1.52 -15.95
CA GLN A 73 -4.99 1.67 -17.37
C GLN A 73 -4.13 0.67 -18.16
N LEU A 74 -4.78 -0.33 -18.77
CA LEU A 74 -4.20 -1.21 -19.76
C LEU A 74 -3.65 -0.30 -20.88
N VAL A 75 -2.33 -0.11 -20.89
CA VAL A 75 -1.68 0.44 -22.08
C VAL A 75 -1.57 -0.74 -23.03
N GLU A 76 -2.49 -0.84 -23.99
CA GLU A 76 -2.26 -1.71 -25.15
C GLU A 76 -0.96 -1.26 -25.83
N PRO A 77 0.02 -2.15 -26.01
CA PRO A 77 1.18 -1.84 -26.82
C PRO A 77 0.75 -1.69 -28.28
N GLN A 78 1.16 -0.58 -28.93
CA GLN A 78 1.05 -0.38 -30.38
C GLN A 78 2.10 -1.20 -31.12
#